data_AF-A0A1I2H7N5-F1
#
_entry.id   AF-A0A1I2H7N5-F1
#
_cell.length_a   1.000
_cell.length_b   1.000
_cell.length_c   1.000
_cell.angle_alpha   90.00
_cell.angle_beta   90.00
_cell.angle_gamma   90.00
#
_symmetry.space_group_name_H-M   'P 1'
#
loop_
_entity.id
_entity.type
_entity.pdbx_description
1 polymer ?
#
loop_
_entity_poly.entity_id
_entity_poly.type
_entity_poly.pdbx_seq_one_letter_code
_entity_poly.pdbx_strand_id
1 'polypeptide(L)'
;MRESAHVLLQSMPTPISVDLRIRIVEARVQDGQTYEQLAERFHVGRATVDRVLRLQRETGSVEPKPHGGGVERRITAREQDLIVELVRA
;
A
#
# COMPACT_ATOMS: atom_id res chain seq x y z
N MET A 1 -14.89 -26.66 15.38
CA MET A 1 -15.08 -25.57 14.38
C MET A 1 -14.41 -24.29 14.86
N ARG A 2 -13.10 -24.35 15.12
CA ARG A 2 -12.20 -23.21 15.28
C ARG A 2 -10.81 -23.70 14.91
N GLU A 3 -10.03 -22.80 14.33
CA GLU A 3 -8.57 -22.84 14.31
C GLU A 3 -7.95 -23.73 13.23
N SER A 4 -7.94 -23.23 11.99
CA SER A 4 -7.01 -23.71 10.98
C SER A 4 -6.42 -22.55 10.19
N ALA A 5 -5.09 -22.55 10.18
CA ALA A 5 -4.18 -21.84 9.29
C ALA A 5 -4.05 -20.32 9.53
N HIS A 6 -3.31 -20.00 10.59
CA HIS A 6 -2.37 -18.88 10.58
C HIS A 6 -1.41 -19.08 9.39
N VAL A 7 -1.80 -18.59 8.21
CA VAL A 7 -0.95 -18.56 7.02
C VAL A 7 0.25 -17.68 7.34
N LEU A 8 1.43 -18.22 7.07
CA LEU A 8 2.72 -17.56 7.20
C LEU A 8 2.68 -16.18 6.54
N LEU A 9 2.72 -15.13 7.37
CA LEU A 9 2.79 -13.73 6.97
C LEU A 9 4.08 -13.50 6.17
N GLN A 10 3.99 -13.54 4.84
CA GLN A 10 4.89 -12.75 4.01
C GLN A 10 4.60 -11.28 4.36
N SER A 11 5.57 -10.60 4.99
CA SER A 11 5.47 -9.22 5.46
C SER A 11 5.44 -8.22 4.27
N MET A 12 4.36 -8.23 3.50
CA MET A 12 4.08 -7.16 2.55
C MET A 12 3.72 -5.89 3.32
N PRO A 13 4.36 -4.74 3.06
CA PRO A 13 4.03 -3.50 3.76
C PRO A 13 2.59 -3.10 3.44
N THR A 14 1.73 -3.14 4.46
CA THR A 14 0.34 -2.72 4.35
C THR A 14 0.23 -1.20 4.42
N PRO A 15 -0.67 -0.57 3.65
CA PRO A 15 -0.98 0.85 3.84
C PRO A 15 -1.42 1.15 5.27
N ILE A 16 -1.15 2.37 5.74
CA ILE A 16 -1.76 2.88 6.98
C ILE A 16 -3.30 2.89 6.86
N SER A 17 -4.00 2.84 7.99
CA SER A 17 -5.46 2.81 8.03
C SER A 17 -6.09 4.01 7.31
N VAL A 18 -7.25 3.79 6.69
CA VAL A 18 -8.03 4.85 6.02
C VAL A 18 -8.43 5.93 7.02
N ASP A 19 -8.82 5.56 8.23
CA ASP A 19 -9.14 6.50 9.32
C ASP A 19 -7.99 7.49 9.59
N LEU A 20 -6.75 7.00 9.70
CA LEU A 20 -5.59 7.87 9.91
C LEU A 20 -5.38 8.84 8.74
N ARG A 21 -5.63 8.38 7.51
CA ARG A 21 -5.51 9.19 6.30
C ARG A 21 -6.59 10.29 6.25
N ILE A 22 -7.82 9.97 6.67
CA ILE A 22 -8.92 10.95 6.83
C ILE A 22 -8.51 12.03 7.82
N ARG A 23 -8.06 11.65 9.02
CA ARG A 23 -7.67 12.61 10.06
C ARG A 23 -6.53 13.54 9.65
N ILE A 24 -5.58 13.06 8.85
CA ILE A 24 -4.52 13.90 8.26
C ILE A 24 -5.11 14.95 7.32
N VAL A 25 -6.06 14.57 6.46
CA VAL A 25 -6.72 15.50 5.53
C VAL A 25 -7.54 16.52 6.29
N GLU A 26 -8.35 16.10 7.25
CA GLU A 26 -9.19 16.98 8.07
C GLU A 26 -8.35 18.01 8.82
N ALA A 27 -7.28 17.58 9.49
CA ALA A 27 -6.37 18.48 10.20
C ALA A 27 -5.70 19.50 9.25
N ARG A 28 -5.39 19.12 8.01
CA ARG A 28 -4.85 20.07 7.03
C ARG A 28 -5.88 21.11 6.60
N VAL A 29 -7.13 20.70 6.42
CA VAL A 29 -8.23 21.57 5.96
C VAL A 29 -8.71 22.50 7.07
N GLN A 30 -8.86 21.99 8.29
CA GLN A 30 -9.43 22.71 9.42
C GLN A 30 -8.41 23.61 10.12
N ASP A 31 -7.19 23.08 10.36
CA ASP A 31 -6.22 23.75 11.24
C ASP A 31 -5.10 24.46 10.46
N GLY A 32 -5.03 24.29 9.13
CA GLY A 32 -4.00 24.88 8.28
C GLY A 32 -2.56 24.40 8.57
N GLN A 33 -2.41 23.34 9.37
CA GLN A 33 -1.13 22.83 9.86
C GLN A 33 -0.15 22.46 8.74
N THR A 34 1.14 22.75 8.94
CA THR A 34 2.20 22.37 8.01
C THR A 34 2.37 20.85 7.94
N TYR A 35 3.11 20.37 6.94
CA TYR A 35 3.30 18.93 6.76
C TYR A 35 4.11 18.32 7.91
N GLU A 36 5.05 19.09 8.46
CA GLU A 36 5.88 18.72 9.60
C GLU A 36 5.03 18.64 10.87
N GLN A 37 4.15 19.61 11.12
CA GLN A 37 3.21 19.59 12.24
C GLN A 37 2.26 18.40 12.19
N LEU A 38 1.75 18.06 11.00
CA LEU A 38 0.89 16.90 10.80
C LEU A 38 1.67 15.59 11.02
N ALA A 39 2.91 15.50 10.53
CA ALA A 39 3.78 14.35 10.72
C ALA A 39 4.04 14.09 12.21
N GLU A 40 4.37 15.14 12.96
CA GLU A 40 4.54 15.09 14.41
C GLU A 40 3.24 14.71 15.12
N ARG A 41 2.12 15.38 14.81
CA ARG A 41 0.80 15.13 15.43
C ARG A 41 0.33 13.68 15.29
N PHE A 42 0.54 13.08 14.12
CA PHE A 42 0.06 11.74 13.80
C PHE A 42 1.14 10.64 13.89
N HIS A 43 2.36 11.01 14.28
CA HIS A 43 3.51 10.10 14.42
C HIS A 43 3.79 9.31 13.13
N VAL A 44 3.72 10.00 11.99
CA VAL A 44 4.01 9.44 10.66
C VAL A 44 5.14 10.21 10.00
N GLY A 45 5.80 9.62 9.01
CA GLY A 45 6.81 10.35 8.23
C GLY A 45 6.19 11.48 7.40
N ARG A 46 6.89 12.60 7.27
CA ARG A 46 6.50 13.75 6.42
C ARG A 46 6.10 13.34 5.00
N ALA A 47 6.82 12.39 4.40
CA ALA A 47 6.51 11.86 3.07
C ALA A 47 5.15 11.13 3.01
N THR A 48 4.71 10.53 4.12
CA THR A 48 3.37 9.92 4.21
C THR A 48 2.29 10.99 4.17
N VAL A 49 2.47 12.07 4.93
CA VAL A 49 1.55 13.23 4.89
C VAL A 49 1.45 13.79 3.48
N ASP A 50 2.58 14.07 2.82
CA ASP A 50 2.60 14.56 1.44
C ASP A 50 1.84 13.63 0.48
N ARG A 51 2.12 12.32 0.54
CA ARG A 51 1.45 11.33 -0.33
C ARG A 51 -0.06 11.27 -0.10
N VAL A 52 -0.52 11.35 1.16
CA VAL A 52 -1.95 11.35 1.51
C VAL A 52 -2.62 12.62 0.97
N LEU A 53 -2.06 13.80 1.30
CA LEU A 53 -2.63 15.07 0.89
C LEU A 53 -2.59 15.25 -0.64
N ARG A 54 -1.53 14.77 -1.31
CA ARG A 54 -1.43 14.77 -2.77
C ARG A 54 -2.49 13.89 -3.41
N LEU A 55 -2.65 12.65 -2.92
CA LEU A 55 -3.68 11.75 -3.44
C LEU A 55 -5.06 12.39 -3.33
N GLN A 56 -5.36 13.00 -2.18
CA GLN A 56 -6.63 13.68 -1.99
C GLN A 56 -6.80 14.84 -2.99
N ARG A 57 -5.80 15.72 -3.13
CA ARG A 57 -5.89 16.83 -4.10
C ARG A 57 -6.06 16.36 -5.54
N GLU A 58 -5.41 15.27 -5.92
CA GLU A 58 -5.41 14.76 -7.30
C GLU A 58 -6.66 13.95 -7.64
N THR A 59 -7.23 13.22 -6.67
CA THR A 59 -8.26 12.20 -6.94
C THR A 59 -9.55 12.38 -6.17
N GLY A 60 -9.60 13.23 -5.15
CA GLY A 60 -10.75 13.32 -4.24
C GLY A 60 -10.87 12.14 -3.27
N SER A 61 -9.94 11.18 -3.30
CA SER A 61 -9.96 9.98 -2.47
C SER A 61 -8.81 9.94 -1.47
N VAL A 62 -9.08 9.31 -0.32
CA VAL A 62 -8.09 8.94 0.68
C VAL A 62 -7.74 7.45 0.63
N GLU A 63 -8.40 6.66 -0.21
CA GLU A 63 -8.15 5.21 -0.29
C GLU A 63 -6.74 4.89 -0.81
N PRO A 64 -6.00 3.95 -0.20
CA PRO A 64 -4.71 3.51 -0.74
C PRO A 64 -4.84 3.04 -2.19
N LYS A 65 -3.84 3.38 -3.00
CA LYS A 65 -3.76 2.82 -4.36
C LYS A 65 -3.61 1.30 -4.28
N PRO A 66 -4.21 0.54 -5.22
CA PRO A 66 -3.93 -0.88 -5.35
C PRO A 66 -2.43 -1.13 -5.44
N HIS A 67 -1.98 -2.27 -4.91
CA HIS A 67 -0.59 -2.66 -5.06
C HIS A 67 -0.28 -2.76 -6.56
N GLY A 68 0.79 -2.11 -7.01
CA GLY A 68 1.16 -2.04 -8.43
C GLY A 68 1.54 -3.38 -9.06
N GLY A 69 1.53 -4.47 -8.27
CA GLY A 69 1.97 -5.79 -8.71
C GLY A 69 3.49 -5.89 -8.84
N GLY A 70 3.93 -7.04 -9.34
CA GLY A 70 5.31 -7.25 -9.78
C GLY A 70 5.46 -7.00 -11.28
N VAL A 71 6.70 -7.00 -11.74
CA VAL A 71 7.00 -7.02 -13.18
C VAL A 71 6.30 -8.23 -13.82
N GLU A 72 5.71 -8.04 -14.99
CA GLU A 72 5.11 -9.15 -15.74
C GLU A 72 6.13 -10.27 -15.96
N ARG A 73 5.66 -11.51 -15.89
CA ARG A 73 6.54 -12.67 -16.11
C ARG A 73 7.08 -12.62 -17.53
N ARG A 74 8.40 -12.72 -17.67
CA ARG A 74 9.05 -12.81 -18.98
C ARG A 74 8.79 -14.13 -19.70
N ILE A 75 8.53 -15.18 -18.93
CA ILE A 75 8.27 -16.53 -19.42
C ILE A 75 6.75 -16.70 -19.47
N THR A 76 6.24 -17.05 -20.65
CA THR A 76 4.84 -17.38 -20.85
C THR A 76 4.48 -18.69 -20.15
N ALA A 77 3.19 -18.93 -19.91
CA ALA A 77 2.75 -20.19 -19.31
C ALA A 77 3.23 -21.42 -20.10
N ARG A 78 3.17 -21.35 -21.44
CA ARG A 78 3.64 -22.41 -22.33
C ARG A 78 5.14 -22.68 -22.19
N GLU A 79 5.96 -21.64 -22.15
CA GLU A 79 7.42 -21.80 -21.99
C GLU A 79 7.75 -22.34 -20.59
N GLN A 80 7.00 -21.94 -19.57
CA GLN A 80 7.14 -22.48 -18.23
C GLN A 80 6.85 -23.98 -18.21
N ASP A 81 5.78 -24.43 -18.89
CA ASP A 81 5.43 -25.86 -18.98
C ASP A 81 6.54 -26.66 -19.67
N LEU A 82 7.11 -26.13 -20.77
CA LEU A 82 8.23 -26.76 -21.48
C LEU A 82 9.48 -26.88 -20.59
N ILE A 83 9.80 -25.84 -19.81
CA ILE A 83 10.93 -25.88 -18.88
C ILE A 83 10.69 -26.95 -17.80
N VAL A 84 9.48 -27.05 -17.27
CA VAL A 84 9.13 -28.05 -16.25
C VAL A 84 9.26 -29.47 -16.80
N GLU A 85 8.87 -29.70 -18.05
CA GLU A 85 9.02 -30.99 -18.72
C GLU A 85 10.50 -31.35 -18.90
N LEU A 86 11.32 -30.42 -19.39
CA LEU A 86 12.76 -30.64 -19.62
C LEU A 86 13.54 -30.96 -18.36
N VAL A 87 13.18 -30.37 -17.21
CA VAL A 87 13.87 -30.62 -15.92
C VAL A 87 13.48 -31.97 -15.31
N ARG A 88 12.31 -32.51 -15.67
CA ARG A 88 11.80 -33.77 -15.12
C ARG A 88 12.19 -35.00 -15.94
N ALA A 89 12.69 -34.81 -17.17
CA ALA A 89 13.23 -35.84 -18.04
C ALA A 89 14.67 -36.22 -17.63
#